data_AF-A0A383C7Y7-F1
#
_entry.id   AF-A0A383C7Y7-F1
#
_cell.length_a   1.000
_cell.length_b   1.000
_cell.length_c   1.000
_cell.angle_alpha   90.00
_cell.angle_beta   90.00
_cell.angle_gamma   90.00
#
_symmetry.space_group_name_H-M   'P 1'
#
loop_
_entity.id
_entity.type
_entity.pdbx_description
1 polymer ?
#
loop_
_entity_poly.entity_id
_entity_poly.type
_entity_poly.pdbx_seq_one_letter_code
_entity_poly.pdbx_strand_id
1 'polypeptide(L)'
;MLSPSAPIFGSLVNATANAMSRLERSVKMTLVTEGAERALLDGDGGKHAFASRLSHLSRRKQSDYKNVQSAMTYLQLQESGLQVAGRIMNRLTSIAGQAANPLLSGMERGAFVTEFEELKKSLQDIQINAYEDLSLFEQSSDFSNELNNQSGGVPTGTNYGGSPVKRWTSTKDVGSDRGNLTLRVNSGQNPDRYYVQQGNGDIVF
;
A
#
# COMPACT_ATOMS: atom_id res chain seq x y z
N MET A 1 -33.13 36.91 10.42
CA MET A 1 -32.21 36.65 9.28
C MET A 1 -31.44 35.37 9.62
N LEU A 2 -31.67 34.28 8.88
CA LEU A 2 -31.06 32.98 9.16
C LEU A 2 -29.61 32.98 8.63
N SER A 3 -28.67 32.55 9.47
CA SER A 3 -27.23 32.59 9.19
C SER A 3 -26.85 31.65 8.02
N PRO A 4 -25.96 32.07 7.09
CA PRO A 4 -25.44 31.24 6.00
C PRO A 4 -24.64 29.98 6.42
N SER A 5 -24.38 29.79 7.72
CA SER A 5 -23.59 28.66 8.25
C SER A 5 -24.42 27.63 9.02
N ALA A 6 -25.74 27.58 8.85
CA ALA A 6 -26.55 26.55 9.51
C ALA A 6 -26.25 25.15 8.92
N PRO A 7 -26.05 24.10 9.76
CA PRO A 7 -25.74 22.73 9.31
C PRO A 7 -26.81 22.11 8.39
N ILE A 8 -28.01 22.69 8.38
CA ILE A 8 -29.14 22.32 7.52
C ILE A 8 -28.84 22.61 6.04
N PHE A 9 -28.07 23.66 5.71
CA PHE A 9 -27.69 23.95 4.33
C PHE A 9 -26.63 22.97 3.81
N GLY A 10 -25.69 22.54 4.66
CA GLY A 10 -24.67 21.54 4.27
C GLY A 10 -25.26 20.15 4.00
N SER A 11 -26.23 19.71 4.80
CA SER A 11 -26.93 18.45 4.57
C SER A 11 -27.82 18.48 3.33
N LEU A 12 -28.46 19.62 3.06
CA LEU A 12 -29.29 19.82 1.87
C LEU A 12 -28.46 19.84 0.58
N VAL A 13 -27.29 20.48 0.58
CA VAL A 13 -26.37 20.48 -0.58
C VAL A 13 -25.86 19.07 -0.88
N ASN A 14 -25.47 18.31 0.16
CA ASN A 14 -25.04 16.91 -0.02
C ASN A 14 -26.18 16.00 -0.49
N ALA A 15 -27.40 16.17 0.03
CA ALA A 15 -28.58 15.44 -0.43
C ALA A 15 -28.92 15.77 -1.90
N THR A 16 -28.78 17.04 -2.29
CA THR A 16 -29.03 17.50 -3.67
C THR A 16 -27.97 16.96 -4.63
N ALA A 17 -26.68 16.98 -4.26
CA ALA A 17 -25.60 16.40 -5.06
C ALA A 17 -25.79 14.88 -5.27
N ASN A 18 -26.19 14.16 -4.22
CA ASN A 18 -26.50 12.74 -4.30
C ASN A 18 -27.73 12.44 -5.17
N ALA A 19 -28.78 13.28 -5.10
CA ALA A 19 -29.97 13.18 -5.91
C ALA A 19 -29.67 13.45 -7.40
N MET A 20 -28.89 14.49 -7.72
CA MET A 20 -28.47 14.79 -9.09
C MET A 20 -27.63 13.65 -9.68
N SER A 21 -26.67 13.10 -8.93
CA SER A 21 -25.88 11.95 -9.40
C SER A 21 -26.73 10.68 -9.60
N ARG A 22 -27.79 10.49 -8.81
CA ARG A 22 -28.75 9.39 -9.02
C ARG A 22 -29.62 9.62 -10.26
N LEU A 23 -30.03 10.85 -10.51
CA LEU A 23 -30.78 11.25 -11.70
C LEU A 23 -29.94 11.09 -12.98
N GLU A 24 -28.69 11.54 -12.97
CA GLU A 24 -27.77 11.35 -14.10
C GLU A 24 -27.59 9.87 -14.44
N ARG A 25 -27.47 9.03 -13.41
CA ARG A 25 -27.38 7.58 -13.58
C ARG A 25 -28.68 6.98 -14.12
N SER A 26 -29.84 7.41 -13.64
CA SER A 26 -31.12 6.88 -14.13
C SER A 26 -31.41 7.31 -15.56
N VAL A 27 -31.22 8.59 -15.89
CA VAL A 27 -31.39 9.13 -17.25
C VAL A 27 -30.42 8.45 -18.23
N LYS A 28 -29.17 8.24 -17.83
CA LYS A 28 -28.18 7.50 -18.63
C LYS A 28 -28.59 6.05 -18.87
N MET A 29 -29.12 5.37 -17.85
CA MET A 29 -29.60 4.00 -18.02
C MET A 29 -30.80 3.94 -18.94
N THR A 30 -31.82 4.80 -18.76
CA THR A 30 -33.02 4.85 -19.60
C THR A 30 -32.69 5.14 -21.06
N LEU A 31 -31.84 6.13 -21.34
CA LEU A 31 -31.43 6.45 -22.72
C LEU A 31 -30.65 5.31 -23.38
N VAL A 32 -29.86 4.56 -22.60
CA VAL A 32 -29.03 3.45 -23.09
C VAL A 32 -29.84 2.18 -23.31
N THR A 33 -30.76 1.82 -22.40
CA THR A 33 -31.60 0.63 -22.51
C THR A 33 -32.70 0.83 -23.54
N GLU A 34 -33.41 1.96 -23.52
CA GLU A 34 -34.49 2.22 -24.48
C GLU A 34 -33.97 2.45 -25.91
N GLY A 35 -32.80 3.05 -26.09
CA GLY A 35 -32.24 3.32 -27.41
C GLY A 35 -31.79 2.06 -28.16
N ALA A 36 -31.21 1.08 -27.45
CA ALA A 36 -30.78 -0.18 -28.04
C ALA A 36 -31.96 -1.12 -28.31
N GLU A 37 -32.91 -1.24 -27.37
CA GLU A 37 -34.11 -2.06 -27.53
C GLU A 37 -35.05 -1.49 -28.60
N ARG A 38 -35.25 -0.16 -28.65
CA ARG A 38 -36.01 0.46 -29.75
C ARG A 38 -35.35 0.28 -31.11
N ALA A 39 -34.02 0.37 -31.21
CA ALA A 39 -33.31 0.16 -32.48
C ALA A 39 -33.40 -1.30 -32.98
N LEU A 40 -33.46 -2.28 -32.07
CA LEU A 40 -33.76 -3.68 -32.40
C LEU A 40 -35.21 -3.85 -32.89
N LEU A 41 -36.17 -3.20 -32.23
CA LEU A 41 -37.58 -3.23 -32.61
C LEU A 41 -37.86 -2.51 -33.94
N ASP A 42 -37.09 -1.48 -34.26
CA ASP A 42 -37.16 -0.68 -35.50
C ASP A 42 -36.39 -1.33 -36.69
N GLY A 43 -35.72 -2.46 -36.46
CA GLY A 43 -34.99 -3.22 -37.49
C GLY A 43 -33.67 -2.59 -37.96
N ASP A 44 -33.22 -1.50 -37.35
CA ASP A 44 -32.00 -0.78 -37.71
C ASP A 44 -30.78 -1.33 -36.95
N GLY A 45 -30.22 -2.41 -37.49
CA GLY A 45 -29.05 -3.09 -36.93
C GLY A 45 -27.82 -2.20 -36.77
N GLY A 46 -27.71 -1.11 -37.56
CA GLY A 46 -26.62 -0.13 -37.46
C GLY A 46 -26.74 0.72 -36.19
N LYS A 47 -27.94 1.26 -35.92
CA LYS A 47 -28.22 1.99 -34.68
C LYS A 47 -28.08 1.12 -33.44
N HIS A 48 -28.54 -0.13 -33.50
CA HIS A 48 -28.35 -1.07 -32.39
C HIS A 48 -26.86 -1.35 -32.11
N ALA A 49 -26.05 -1.61 -33.14
CA ALA A 49 -24.61 -1.83 -32.99
C ALA A 49 -23.90 -0.60 -32.41
N PHE A 50 -24.32 0.61 -32.80
CA PHE A 50 -23.81 1.85 -32.21
C PHE A 50 -24.22 2.02 -30.73
N ALA A 51 -25.50 1.81 -30.40
CA ALA A 51 -26.01 1.89 -29.03
C ALA A 51 -25.34 0.86 -28.10
N SER A 52 -25.15 -0.38 -28.58
CA SER A 52 -24.41 -1.42 -27.86
C SER A 52 -22.95 -1.00 -27.60
N ARG A 53 -22.23 -0.49 -28.62
CA ARG A 53 -20.86 0.02 -28.43
C ARG A 53 -20.81 1.16 -27.42
N LEU A 54 -21.76 2.11 -27.47
CA LEU A 54 -21.85 3.20 -26.50
C LEU A 54 -22.14 2.68 -25.09
N SER A 55 -22.99 1.65 -24.96
CA SER A 55 -23.28 0.97 -23.69
C SER A 55 -22.03 0.33 -23.11
N HIS A 56 -21.27 -0.40 -23.93
CA HIS A 56 -20.02 -1.03 -23.53
C HIS A 56 -18.96 0.01 -23.16
N LEU A 57 -18.82 1.08 -23.96
CA LEU A 57 -17.94 2.20 -23.65
C LEU A 57 -18.31 2.85 -22.32
N SER A 58 -19.60 3.10 -22.10
CA SER A 58 -20.13 3.65 -20.85
C SER A 58 -19.80 2.77 -19.65
N ARG A 59 -19.99 1.44 -19.77
CA ARG A 59 -19.65 0.47 -18.70
C ARG A 59 -18.15 0.43 -18.44
N ARG A 60 -17.31 0.44 -19.49
CA ARG A 60 -15.86 0.54 -19.36
C ARG A 60 -15.45 1.82 -18.64
N LYS A 61 -15.97 2.98 -19.08
CA LYS A 61 -15.73 4.27 -18.43
C LYS A 61 -16.14 4.25 -16.97
N GLN A 62 -17.28 3.66 -16.63
CA GLN A 62 -17.69 3.52 -15.23
C GLN A 62 -16.72 2.67 -14.41
N SER A 63 -16.15 1.61 -14.98
CA SER A 63 -15.08 0.82 -14.34
C SER A 63 -13.80 1.63 -14.18
N ASP A 64 -13.38 2.34 -15.23
CA ASP A 64 -12.19 3.20 -15.19
C ASP A 64 -12.34 4.29 -14.12
N TYR A 65 -13.51 4.93 -14.00
CA TYR A 65 -13.79 5.91 -12.95
C TYR A 65 -13.65 5.33 -11.55
N LYS A 66 -14.12 4.09 -11.32
CA LYS A 66 -13.95 3.43 -10.03
C LYS A 66 -12.47 3.17 -9.73
N ASN A 67 -11.72 2.68 -10.70
CA ASN A 67 -10.29 2.41 -10.56
C ASN A 67 -9.49 3.70 -10.25
N VAL A 68 -9.80 4.80 -10.95
CA VAL A 68 -9.19 6.12 -10.71
C VAL A 68 -9.57 6.64 -9.33
N GLN A 69 -10.82 6.47 -8.90
CA GLN A 69 -11.24 6.87 -7.55
C GLN A 69 -10.48 6.08 -6.47
N SER A 70 -10.36 4.76 -6.61
CA SER A 70 -9.56 3.93 -5.71
C SER A 70 -8.08 4.35 -5.69
N ALA A 71 -7.50 4.64 -6.86
CA ALA A 71 -6.12 5.14 -6.94
C ALA A 71 -5.97 6.51 -6.26
N MET A 72 -6.93 7.42 -6.42
CA MET A 72 -6.92 8.72 -5.73
C MET A 72 -7.03 8.55 -4.22
N THR A 73 -7.88 7.66 -3.73
CA THR A 73 -7.99 7.35 -2.29
C THR A 73 -6.67 6.79 -1.75
N TYR A 74 -6.01 5.90 -2.51
CA TYR A 74 -4.70 5.37 -2.15
C TYR A 74 -3.63 6.48 -2.08
N LEU A 75 -3.56 7.36 -3.08
CA LEU A 75 -2.62 8.50 -3.09
C LEU A 75 -2.89 9.49 -1.95
N GLN A 76 -4.15 9.80 -1.65
CA GLN A 76 -4.50 10.66 -0.52
C GLN A 76 -4.06 10.07 0.82
N LEU A 77 -4.16 8.75 0.96
CA LEU A 77 -3.73 8.08 2.17
C LEU A 77 -2.20 8.02 2.27
N GLN A 78 -1.50 7.78 1.17
CA GLN A 78 -0.03 7.91 1.10
C GLN A 78 0.42 9.33 1.45
N GLU A 79 -0.25 10.36 0.94
CA GLU A 79 0.05 11.75 1.27
C GLU A 79 -0.16 12.02 2.76
N SER A 80 -1.27 11.56 3.33
CA SER A 80 -1.54 11.67 4.77
C SER A 80 -0.45 10.98 5.60
N GLY A 81 -0.04 9.76 5.21
CA GLY A 81 1.06 9.03 5.83
C GLY A 81 2.39 9.79 5.77
N LEU A 82 2.73 10.36 4.61
CA LEU A 82 3.94 11.18 4.41
C LEU A 82 3.90 12.47 5.24
N GLN A 83 2.74 13.11 5.37
CA GLN A 83 2.59 14.29 6.22
C GLN A 83 2.85 13.95 7.69
N VAL A 84 2.38 12.81 8.18
CA VAL A 84 2.66 12.34 9.55
C VAL A 84 4.15 12.01 9.70
N ALA A 85 4.73 11.27 8.75
CA ALA A 85 6.17 10.96 8.75
C ALA A 85 7.04 12.24 8.78
N GLY A 86 6.66 13.27 8.01
CA GLY A 86 7.33 14.57 8.02
C GLY A 86 7.28 15.26 9.39
N ARG A 87 6.15 15.18 10.11
CA ARG A 87 6.04 15.72 11.49
C ARG A 87 6.94 14.97 12.45
N ILE A 88 7.02 13.65 12.35
CA ILE A 88 7.94 12.82 13.16
C ILE A 88 9.39 13.20 12.88
N MET A 89 9.78 13.33 11.61
CA MET A 89 11.14 13.74 11.22
C MET A 89 11.52 15.14 11.73
N ASN A 90 10.57 16.08 11.72
CA ASN A 90 10.79 17.41 12.31
C ASN A 90 11.02 17.31 13.82
N ARG A 91 10.28 16.45 14.53
CA ARG A 91 10.48 16.20 15.96
C ARG A 91 11.83 15.53 16.23
N LEU A 92 12.19 14.52 15.45
CA LEU A 92 13.51 13.86 15.52
C LEU A 92 14.64 14.86 15.34
N THR A 93 14.53 15.77 14.36
CA THR A 93 15.53 16.82 14.12
C THR A 93 15.64 17.78 15.30
N SER A 94 14.50 18.17 15.89
CA SER A 94 14.47 19.03 17.09
C SER A 94 15.13 18.35 18.28
N ILE A 95 14.83 17.07 18.54
CA ILE A 95 15.44 16.29 19.63
C ILE A 95 16.93 16.10 19.38
N ALA A 96 17.35 15.80 18.15
CA ALA A 96 18.76 15.67 17.80
C ALA A 96 19.51 16.99 18.03
N GLY A 97 18.91 18.13 17.66
CA GLY A 97 19.47 19.46 17.93
C GLY A 97 19.56 19.78 19.42
N GLN A 98 18.54 19.43 20.20
CA GLN A 98 18.56 19.59 21.65
C GLN A 98 19.63 18.70 22.30
N ALA A 99 19.67 17.41 21.94
CA ALA A 99 20.65 16.45 22.42
C ALA A 99 22.09 16.82 22.05
N ALA A 100 22.33 17.54 20.96
CA ALA A 100 23.67 18.01 20.59
C ALA A 100 24.25 19.06 21.56
N ASN A 101 23.44 19.63 22.46
CA ASN A 101 23.93 20.59 23.45
C ASN A 101 24.90 19.90 24.44
N PRO A 102 26.17 20.34 24.53
CA PRO A 102 27.16 19.74 25.43
C PRO A 102 26.90 20.03 26.92
N LEU A 103 26.03 21.00 27.24
CA LEU A 103 25.68 21.38 28.61
C LEU A 103 24.59 20.50 29.26
N LEU A 104 23.98 19.59 28.48
CA LEU A 104 22.95 18.68 28.99
C LEU A 104 23.51 17.66 29.97
N SER A 105 22.76 17.38 31.03
CA SER A 105 23.09 16.28 31.94
C SER A 105 22.95 14.92 31.26
N GLY A 106 23.66 13.90 31.78
CA GLY A 106 23.56 12.54 31.26
C GLY A 106 22.15 11.95 31.31
N MET A 107 21.35 12.34 32.31
CA MET A 107 19.95 11.91 32.44
C MET A 107 19.06 12.54 31.37
N GLU A 108 19.17 13.85 31.14
CA GLU A 108 18.37 14.53 30.10
C GLU A 108 18.74 14.05 28.70
N ARG A 109 20.05 13.84 28.44
CA ARG A 109 20.52 13.22 27.19
C ARG A 109 19.95 11.82 26.99
N GLY A 110 19.88 11.01 28.05
CA GLY A 110 19.27 9.68 28.02
C GLY A 110 17.78 9.73 27.67
N ALA A 111 17.02 10.66 28.24
CA ALA A 111 15.61 10.84 27.93
C ALA A 111 15.38 11.20 26.44
N PHE A 112 16.20 12.08 25.88
CA PHE A 112 16.12 12.41 24.45
C PHE A 112 16.46 11.24 23.54
N VAL A 113 17.43 10.40 23.90
CA VAL A 113 17.76 9.19 23.13
C VAL A 113 16.59 8.20 23.15
N THR A 114 15.94 8.01 24.29
CA THR A 114 14.74 7.16 24.40
C THR A 114 13.61 7.69 23.50
N GLU A 115 13.30 9.00 23.58
CA GLU A 115 12.29 9.62 22.72
C GLU A 115 12.64 9.49 21.23
N PHE A 116 13.92 9.61 20.87
CA PHE A 116 14.39 9.42 19.50
C PHE A 116 14.16 7.99 18.99
N GLU A 117 14.49 6.98 19.79
CA GLU A 117 14.26 5.58 19.42
C GLU A 117 12.77 5.23 19.34
N GLU A 118 11.93 5.83 20.18
CA GLU A 118 10.47 5.68 20.09
C GLU A 118 9.90 6.31 18.81
N LEU A 119 10.33 7.52 18.47
CA LEU A 119 9.92 8.19 17.24
C LEU A 119 10.39 7.45 15.99
N LYS A 120 11.58 6.83 16.04
CA LYS A 120 12.08 5.96 14.98
C LYS A 120 11.19 4.73 14.80
N LYS A 121 10.75 4.09 15.89
CA LYS A 121 9.77 2.98 15.82
C LYS A 121 8.44 3.44 15.24
N SER A 122 7.93 4.59 15.68
CA SER A 122 6.67 5.14 15.14
C SER A 122 6.77 5.44 13.64
N LEU A 123 7.92 5.88 13.14
CA LEU A 123 8.16 6.06 11.70
C LEU A 123 8.19 4.72 10.95
N GLN A 124 8.77 3.67 11.54
CA GLN A 124 8.71 2.31 11.00
C GLN A 124 7.27 1.77 10.99
N ASP A 125 6.47 2.07 12.02
CA ASP A 125 5.06 1.66 12.07
C ASP A 125 4.26 2.33 10.94
N ILE A 126 4.48 3.61 10.63
CA ILE A 126 3.83 4.28 9.49
C ILE A 126 4.20 3.61 8.16
N GLN A 127 5.43 3.11 8.02
CA GLN A 127 5.85 2.35 6.84
C GLN A 127 5.09 1.01 6.70
N ILE A 128 4.75 0.37 7.81
CA ILE A 128 4.14 -0.97 7.87
C ILE A 128 2.60 -0.91 7.83
N ASN A 129 1.99 0.20 8.27
CA ASN A 129 0.53 0.33 8.32
C ASN A 129 -0.08 0.29 6.91
N ALA A 130 -0.78 -0.82 6.61
CA ALA A 130 -1.50 -1.06 5.36
C ALA A 130 -2.93 -0.50 5.41
N TYR A 131 -3.49 -0.20 4.23
CA TYR A 131 -4.92 0.09 4.05
C TYR A 131 -5.52 -0.97 3.14
N GLU A 132 -6.54 -1.69 3.63
CA GLU A 132 -7.20 -2.77 2.89
C GLU A 132 -6.21 -3.79 2.28
N ASP A 133 -5.26 -4.28 3.10
CA ASP A 133 -4.18 -5.23 2.72
C ASP A 133 -3.13 -4.70 1.73
N LEU A 134 -3.23 -3.47 1.24
CA LEU A 134 -2.13 -2.85 0.49
C LEU A 134 -1.20 -2.09 1.43
N SER A 135 0.07 -2.46 1.42
CA SER A 135 1.12 -1.62 2.02
C SER A 135 1.14 -0.26 1.34
N LEU A 136 1.16 0.80 2.15
CA LEU A 136 1.19 2.18 1.66
C LEU A 136 2.59 2.60 1.19
N PHE A 137 3.62 1.97 1.74
CA PHE A 137 5.02 2.29 1.44
C PHE A 137 5.82 1.01 1.21
N GLU A 138 6.75 1.06 0.25
CA GLU A 138 7.61 -0.08 -0.06
C GLU A 138 8.52 -0.38 1.14
N GLN A 139 8.49 -1.63 1.62
CA GLN A 139 9.35 -2.07 2.71
C GLN A 139 10.56 -2.81 2.13
N SER A 140 11.74 -2.22 2.26
CA SER A 140 12.99 -2.94 2.02
C SER A 140 13.28 -3.81 3.23
N SER A 141 13.20 -5.12 3.04
CA SER A 141 13.54 -6.10 4.06
C SER A 141 14.96 -6.62 3.85
N ASP A 142 15.83 -6.32 4.82
CA ASP A 142 17.15 -6.92 4.90
C ASP A 142 17.11 -8.24 5.69
N PHE A 143 17.64 -9.30 5.08
CA PHE A 143 17.75 -10.66 5.60
C PHE A 143 19.20 -11.00 6.05
N SER A 144 20.15 -10.08 5.89
CA SER A 144 21.59 -10.34 6.05
C SER A 144 22.01 -10.65 7.49
N ASN A 145 21.33 -10.06 8.49
CA ASN A 145 21.67 -10.23 9.91
C ASN A 145 21.61 -11.71 10.38
N GLU A 146 20.75 -12.53 9.79
CA GLU A 146 20.50 -13.91 10.22
C GLU A 146 21.24 -14.97 9.37
N LEU A 147 21.87 -14.54 8.26
CA LEU A 147 22.47 -15.43 7.26
C LEU A 147 24.00 -15.50 7.35
N ASN A 148 24.59 -15.24 8.52
CA ASN A 148 26.04 -15.23 8.69
C ASN A 148 26.53 -16.31 9.70
N ASN A 149 27.74 -16.83 9.45
CA ASN A 149 28.38 -17.87 10.27
C ASN A 149 29.11 -17.31 11.52
N GLN A 150 29.18 -15.99 11.69
CA GLN A 150 29.89 -15.30 12.77
C GLN A 150 28.98 -14.77 13.90
N SER A 151 27.65 -14.71 13.68
CA SER A 151 26.65 -14.06 14.54
C SER A 151 25.88 -15.05 15.42
N GLY A 152 26.35 -16.31 15.52
CA GLY A 152 25.75 -17.29 16.43
C GLY A 152 24.37 -17.82 16.00
N GLY A 153 23.91 -17.56 14.77
CA GLY A 153 22.72 -18.19 14.23
C GLY A 153 22.89 -19.71 14.19
N VAL A 154 22.01 -20.44 14.87
CA VAL A 154 22.04 -21.91 14.89
C VAL A 154 21.61 -22.41 13.51
N PRO A 155 22.45 -23.16 12.77
CA PRO A 155 22.02 -23.75 11.52
C PRO A 155 20.89 -24.76 11.80
N THR A 156 19.72 -24.53 11.22
CA THR A 156 18.55 -25.39 11.35
C THR A 156 18.49 -26.34 10.16
N GLY A 157 18.76 -27.63 10.37
CA GLY A 157 18.83 -28.62 9.29
C GLY A 157 17.96 -29.86 9.53
N THR A 158 17.05 -30.14 8.61
CA THR A 158 16.59 -31.50 8.28
C THR A 158 17.43 -32.06 7.13
N ASN A 159 17.65 -33.38 7.17
CA ASN A 159 18.58 -34.11 6.31
C ASN A 159 18.41 -33.80 4.80
N TYR A 160 19.51 -33.63 4.08
CA TYR A 160 19.52 -33.76 2.61
C TYR A 160 20.10 -35.13 2.26
N GLY A 161 19.29 -36.01 1.67
CA GLY A 161 19.73 -37.37 1.32
C GLY A 161 20.17 -38.24 2.51
N GLY A 162 19.71 -37.94 3.73
CA GLY A 162 20.08 -38.69 4.94
C GLY A 162 21.32 -38.17 5.67
N SER A 163 21.98 -37.11 5.19
CA SER A 163 23.09 -36.45 5.91
C SER A 163 22.66 -35.11 6.53
N PRO A 164 23.12 -34.80 7.76
CA PRO A 164 22.85 -33.52 8.40
C PRO A 164 23.57 -32.41 7.63
N VAL A 165 22.80 -31.51 7.02
CA VAL A 165 23.31 -30.31 6.36
C VAL A 165 23.10 -29.10 7.25
N LYS A 166 24.13 -28.26 7.36
CA LYS A 166 24.01 -26.96 8.04
C LYS A 166 23.32 -26.00 7.08
N ARG A 167 22.11 -25.55 7.42
CA ARG A 167 21.35 -24.56 6.65
C ARG A 167 21.10 -23.34 7.52
N TRP A 168 21.37 -22.16 6.96
CA TRP A 168 20.93 -20.89 7.53
C TRP A 168 19.63 -20.49 6.86
N THR A 169 18.63 -20.19 7.66
CA THR A 169 17.30 -19.77 7.20
C THR A 169 16.96 -18.47 7.89
N SER A 170 16.57 -17.46 7.11
CA SER A 170 15.99 -16.22 7.61
C SER A 170 14.59 -16.10 7.02
N THR A 171 13.62 -15.79 7.87
CA THR A 171 12.21 -15.63 7.46
C THR A 171 11.74 -14.28 7.97
N LYS A 172 11.32 -13.42 7.06
CA LYS A 172 10.83 -12.08 7.36
C LYS A 172 9.65 -11.77 6.46
N ASP A 173 8.65 -11.13 7.03
CA ASP A 173 7.57 -10.56 6.25
C ASP A 173 8.08 -9.34 5.47
N VAL A 174 7.77 -9.29 4.18
CA VAL A 174 8.17 -8.21 3.27
C VAL A 174 7.02 -7.24 3.02
N GLY A 175 5.81 -7.53 3.54
CA GLY A 175 4.65 -6.63 3.45
C GLY A 175 4.21 -6.30 2.03
N SER A 176 4.70 -7.03 1.03
CA SER A 176 4.49 -6.79 -0.40
C SER A 176 4.34 -8.11 -1.13
N ASP A 177 3.37 -8.19 -2.03
CA ASP A 177 3.10 -9.40 -2.83
C ASP A 177 3.97 -9.49 -4.10
N ARG A 178 4.63 -8.38 -4.47
CA ARG A 178 5.49 -8.23 -5.65
C ARG A 178 6.67 -7.32 -5.32
N GLY A 179 7.79 -7.52 -6.00
CA GLY A 179 8.99 -6.70 -5.83
C GLY A 179 10.21 -7.32 -6.50
N ASN A 180 11.37 -6.68 -6.33
CA ASN A 180 12.65 -7.22 -6.78
C ASN A 180 13.40 -7.84 -5.60
N LEU A 181 13.72 -9.13 -5.70
CA LEU A 181 14.62 -9.79 -4.76
C LEU A 181 16.05 -9.73 -5.30
N THR A 182 16.96 -9.10 -4.56
CA THR A 182 18.40 -9.10 -4.88
C THR A 182 19.15 -10.00 -3.91
N LEU A 183 19.79 -11.04 -4.43
CA LEU A 183 20.62 -11.95 -3.65
C LEU A 183 22.08 -11.73 -3.98
N ARG A 184 22.87 -11.31 -3.00
CA ARG A 184 24.32 -11.22 -3.14
C ARG A 184 24.96 -12.35 -2.37
N VAL A 185 25.36 -13.39 -3.11
CA VAL A 185 25.94 -14.61 -2.55
C VAL A 185 27.46 -14.59 -2.71
N ASN A 186 28.16 -15.16 -1.73
CA ASN A 186 29.60 -15.41 -1.79
C ASN A 186 29.82 -16.91 -1.56
N SER A 187 29.65 -17.71 -2.62
CA SER A 187 30.04 -19.12 -2.59
C SER A 187 31.55 -19.18 -2.67
N GLY A 188 32.18 -19.84 -1.70
CA GLY A 188 33.62 -20.08 -1.71
C GLY A 188 34.02 -21.08 -2.81
N GLN A 189 35.00 -21.94 -2.54
CA GLN A 189 35.42 -22.96 -3.51
C GLN A 189 34.54 -24.23 -3.51
N ASN A 190 33.59 -24.32 -2.58
CA ASN A 190 32.66 -25.44 -2.48
C ASN A 190 31.31 -25.10 -3.11
N PRO A 191 30.58 -26.08 -3.66
CA PRO A 191 29.23 -25.86 -4.17
C PRO A 191 28.26 -25.59 -3.01
N ASP A 192 27.67 -24.40 -3.03
CA ASP A 192 26.59 -24.01 -2.11
C ASP A 192 25.24 -24.08 -2.81
N ARG A 193 24.17 -24.32 -2.04
CA ARG A 193 22.80 -24.29 -2.54
C ARG A 193 21.99 -23.23 -1.80
N TYR A 194 21.32 -22.38 -2.56
CA TYR A 194 20.46 -21.32 -2.06
C TYR A 194 18.99 -21.66 -2.33
N TYR A 195 18.14 -21.40 -1.34
CA TYR A 195 16.69 -21.59 -1.41
C TYR A 195 16.01 -20.25 -1.14
N VAL A 196 14.99 -19.94 -1.93
CA VAL A 196 14.15 -18.76 -1.77
C VAL A 196 12.71 -19.23 -1.74
N GLN A 197 11.98 -18.84 -0.71
CA GLN A 197 10.60 -19.27 -0.47
C GLN A 197 9.72 -18.06 -0.21
N GLN A 198 8.49 -18.11 -0.72
CA GLN A 198 7.42 -17.17 -0.38
C GLN A 198 6.29 -17.97 0.29
N GLY A 199 6.06 -17.72 1.58
CA GLY A 199 5.17 -18.57 2.38
C GLY A 199 5.70 -20.01 2.47
N ASN A 200 4.83 -20.99 2.19
CA ASN A 200 5.17 -22.42 2.25
C ASN A 200 5.71 -22.99 0.92
N GLY A 201 5.85 -22.18 -0.12
CA GLY A 201 6.27 -22.60 -1.45
C GLY A 201 7.61 -22.01 -1.88
N ASP A 202 8.29 -22.71 -2.78
CA ASP A 202 9.47 -22.17 -3.47
C ASP A 202 9.02 -21.09 -4.48
N ILE A 203 9.81 -20.03 -4.61
CA ILE A 203 9.55 -19.02 -5.64
C ILE A 203 9.94 -19.62 -6.99
N VAL A 204 8.98 -19.73 -7.90
CA VAL A 204 9.21 -20.16 -9.28
C VAL A 204 9.69 -18.95 -10.09
N PHE A 205 10.93 -19.03 -10.59
CA PHE A 205 11.54 -18.01 -11.45
C PHE A 205 11.00 -18.05 -12.88
#